data_AF-B3NUL0-F1
#
_entry.id   AF-B3NUL0-F1
#
_cell.length_a   1.000
_cell.length_b   1.000
_cell.length_c   1.000
_cell.angle_alpha   90.00
_cell.angle_beta   90.00
_cell.angle_gamma   90.00
#
_symmetry.space_group_name_H-M   'P 1'
#
loop_
_entity.id
_entity.type
_entity.pdbx_description
1 polymer ?
#
loop_
_entity_poly.entity_id
_entity_poly.type
_entity_poly.pdbx_seq_one_letter_code
_entity_poly.pdbx_strand_id
1 'polypeptide(L)'
;MTAVEPATKKKRISKKNKSAWRKTDIQDVEQFLEDQRQEERVGTFADKQDEDLFVVDTSLQKTKATVLSVKQKRKLNAKKPMRSHQALENTSRVQDPIAKRNHVRQKKNGRNIELEVCNPTKPRHRQANSDRALYYEKLEQRLADKKNKKLAVEKDIWQEVDFRDEIPGLKDEKGWISRDLALHTAGNIGKKVVKTHASLHHKTTKAKKFELPHPGMSYNPAPEDHQALIDHVVEREEGIIKKEQHLKRVTTSMFSKVTPEERDRRRLQEMSQGMDEEEGGEQDDDGQINGEKKEDDDEKPYHTINAPVENKKKSKQARRKELKQKELVRQTELKRKLKQQTADLIRIKSIRHELDDEEEDLNDLKKRRKQRAEKAKFEPKRLGRHKFEEPDLDINLPEEIAGNLRNVKTESSLLKDRFHTLQRNNMLPTTKLVSRKKAKVKRFERNTHKEPGVSYQDLKDRRRAAANAAKAAADIKI
;
A
#
# COMPACT_ATOMS: atom_id res chain seq x y z
N MET A 1 -53.61 53.23 13.67
CA MET A 1 -54.10 53.87 12.44
C MET A 1 -54.65 52.79 11.54
N THR A 2 -55.96 52.53 11.61
CA THR A 2 -56.63 51.57 10.73
C THR A 2 -57.04 52.32 9.46
N ALA A 3 -56.46 51.92 8.33
CA ALA A 3 -56.89 52.41 7.03
C ALA A 3 -58.32 51.88 6.79
N VAL A 4 -59.30 52.77 6.79
CA VAL A 4 -60.67 52.44 6.37
C VAL A 4 -60.62 52.32 4.84
N GLU A 5 -60.63 51.10 4.34
CA GLU A 5 -60.74 50.86 2.90
C GLU A 5 -62.08 51.42 2.37
N PRO A 6 -62.09 52.05 1.18
CA PRO A 6 -63.31 52.62 0.62
C PRO A 6 -64.30 51.50 0.26
N ALA A 7 -65.51 51.55 0.84
CA ALA A 7 -66.57 50.58 0.57
C ALA A 7 -66.97 50.58 -0.91
N THR A 8 -66.45 49.62 -1.68
CA THR A 8 -66.85 49.43 -3.08
C THR A 8 -68.23 48.76 -3.13
N LYS A 9 -69.16 49.31 -3.93
CA LYS A 9 -70.50 48.73 -4.09
C LYS A 9 -70.39 47.35 -4.77
N LYS A 10 -70.84 46.28 -4.09
CA LYS A 10 -70.85 44.91 -4.63
C LYS A 10 -71.62 44.87 -5.97
N LYS A 11 -70.92 44.56 -7.07
CA LYS A 11 -71.52 44.47 -8.42
C LYS A 11 -72.45 43.26 -8.50
N ARG A 12 -73.70 43.45 -8.95
CA ARG A 12 -74.65 42.34 -9.17
C ARG A 12 -74.25 41.57 -10.42
N ILE A 13 -73.64 40.40 -10.23
CA ILE A 13 -73.16 39.53 -11.31
C ILE A 13 -74.10 38.31 -11.44
N SER A 14 -74.44 37.93 -12.67
CA SER A 14 -75.28 36.76 -12.96
C SER A 14 -74.59 35.46 -12.55
N LYS A 15 -75.31 34.56 -11.88
CA LYS A 15 -74.79 33.25 -11.44
C LYS A 15 -75.22 32.09 -12.35
N LYS A 16 -75.71 32.35 -13.57
CA LYS A 16 -76.20 31.28 -14.46
C LYS A 16 -75.10 30.56 -15.23
N ASN A 17 -74.04 31.26 -15.64
CA ASN A 17 -72.99 30.72 -16.51
C ASN A 17 -71.61 30.72 -15.83
N LYS A 18 -70.79 29.70 -16.12
CA LYS A 18 -69.44 29.53 -15.53
C LYS A 18 -68.51 30.71 -15.81
N SER A 19 -68.67 31.42 -16.94
CA SER A 19 -67.90 32.63 -17.26
C SER A 19 -68.22 33.81 -16.34
N ALA A 20 -69.45 33.89 -15.83
CA ALA A 20 -69.88 34.93 -14.91
C ALA A 20 -69.48 34.60 -13.45
N TRP A 21 -69.39 33.32 -13.09
CA TRP A 21 -68.83 32.88 -11.80
C TRP A 21 -67.36 33.29 -11.64
N ARG A 22 -66.57 33.34 -12.72
CA ARG A 22 -65.18 33.82 -12.64
C ARG A 22 -65.05 35.31 -12.35
N LYS A 23 -66.15 36.08 -12.46
CA LYS A 23 -66.17 37.53 -12.23
C LYS A 23 -66.69 37.90 -10.83
N THR A 24 -67.15 36.93 -10.03
CA THR A 24 -67.58 37.20 -8.66
C THR A 24 -66.36 37.37 -7.78
N ASP A 25 -66.32 38.50 -7.06
CA ASP A 25 -65.29 38.75 -6.06
C ASP A 25 -65.57 37.90 -4.81
N ILE A 26 -64.58 37.11 -4.41
CA ILE A 26 -64.62 36.18 -3.28
C ILE A 26 -63.55 36.58 -2.24
N GLN A 27 -62.85 37.71 -2.44
CA GLN A 27 -61.75 38.13 -1.56
C GLN A 27 -62.16 38.24 -0.09
N ASP A 28 -63.38 38.70 0.19
CA ASP A 28 -64.00 38.75 1.53
C ASP A 28 -64.03 37.36 2.21
N VAL A 29 -64.46 36.33 1.47
CA VAL A 29 -64.52 34.96 1.96
C VAL A 29 -63.12 34.35 2.07
N GLU A 30 -62.22 34.66 1.13
CA GLU A 30 -60.84 34.19 1.18
C GLU A 30 -60.07 34.79 2.36
N GLN A 31 -60.26 36.08 2.64
CA GLN A 31 -59.68 36.78 3.79
C GLN A 31 -60.23 36.21 5.10
N PHE A 32 -61.55 36.06 5.23
CA PHE A 32 -62.14 35.44 6.41
C PHE A 32 -61.60 34.03 6.68
N LEU A 33 -61.45 33.20 5.64
CA LEU A 33 -60.88 31.86 5.78
C LEU A 33 -59.37 31.88 6.08
N GLU A 34 -58.62 32.86 5.57
CA GLU A 34 -57.20 33.00 5.92
C GLU A 34 -57.02 33.50 7.36
N ASP A 35 -57.85 34.44 7.82
CA ASP A 35 -57.87 34.92 9.20
C ASP A 35 -58.19 33.77 10.16
N GLN A 36 -59.22 32.97 9.85
CA GLN A 36 -59.55 31.77 10.64
C GLN A 36 -58.37 30.77 10.66
N ARG A 37 -57.70 30.53 9.52
CA ARG A 37 -56.49 29.68 9.48
C ARG A 37 -55.35 30.27 10.29
N GLN A 38 -55.20 31.60 10.33
CA GLN A 38 -54.17 32.27 11.09
C GLN A 38 -54.45 32.20 12.59
N GLU A 39 -55.70 32.35 12.99
CA GLU A 39 -56.18 32.10 14.35
C GLU A 39 -55.91 30.65 14.78
N GLU A 40 -56.18 29.66 13.92
CA GLU A 40 -55.87 28.25 14.19
C GLU A 40 -54.35 27.98 14.31
N ARG A 41 -53.50 28.66 13.53
CA ARG A 41 -52.03 28.51 13.59
C ARG A 41 -51.42 29.16 14.83
N VAL A 42 -51.88 30.35 15.20
CA VAL A 42 -51.28 31.17 16.27
C VAL A 42 -51.97 30.90 17.61
N GLY A 43 -53.23 30.47 17.60
CA GLY A 43 -54.13 30.31 18.75
C GLY A 43 -54.75 31.64 19.17
N THR A 44 -56.05 31.60 19.50
CA THR A 44 -56.81 32.74 20.03
C THR A 44 -56.40 33.05 21.46
N PHE A 45 -56.48 34.33 21.87
CA PHE A 45 -56.13 34.75 23.23
C PHE A 45 -56.94 34.03 24.32
N ALA A 46 -58.17 33.61 24.02
CA ALA A 46 -59.02 32.88 24.95
C ALA A 46 -58.51 31.45 25.27
N ASP A 47 -57.73 30.83 24.39
CA ASP A 47 -57.26 29.45 24.54
C ASP A 47 -55.90 29.34 25.23
N LYS A 48 -55.15 30.45 25.29
CA LYS A 48 -53.81 30.49 25.88
C LYS A 48 -53.91 30.75 27.38
N GLN A 49 -53.05 30.08 28.15
CA GLN A 49 -52.96 30.30 29.59
C GLN A 49 -52.22 31.62 29.87
N ASP A 50 -52.60 32.31 30.95
CA ASP A 50 -52.00 33.60 31.34
C ASP A 50 -50.47 33.52 31.52
N GLU A 51 -49.94 32.36 31.94
CA GLU A 51 -48.49 32.11 32.09
C GLU A 51 -47.70 32.21 30.78
N ASP A 52 -48.32 31.86 29.64
CA ASP A 52 -47.70 31.96 28.31
C ASP A 52 -47.81 33.39 27.75
N LEU A 53 -48.78 34.17 28.22
CA LEU A 53 -49.07 35.53 27.77
C LEU A 53 -48.27 36.58 28.54
N PHE A 54 -48.05 36.35 29.83
CA PHE A 54 -47.44 37.32 30.74
C PHE A 54 -46.18 36.76 31.39
N VAL A 55 -45.04 37.37 31.06
CA VAL A 55 -43.77 37.12 31.76
C VAL A 55 -43.54 38.25 32.75
N VAL A 56 -43.62 37.95 34.04
CA VAL A 56 -43.33 38.91 35.12
C VAL A 56 -41.81 39.07 35.22
N ASP A 57 -41.27 40.11 34.57
CA ASP A 57 -39.83 40.35 34.53
C ASP A 57 -39.32 40.92 35.86
N THR A 58 -38.90 40.02 36.76
CA THR A 58 -38.49 40.34 38.14
C THR A 58 -36.99 40.12 38.38
N SER A 59 -36.16 39.98 37.34
CA SER A 59 -34.72 39.73 37.54
C SER A 59 -33.81 40.53 36.61
N LEU A 60 -32.78 41.16 37.20
CA LEU A 60 -31.64 41.74 36.48
C LEU A 60 -31.05 40.69 35.53
N GLN A 61 -30.87 41.08 34.26
CA GLN A 61 -30.47 40.23 33.13
C GLN A 61 -29.31 39.27 33.46
N LYS A 62 -29.64 38.05 33.89
CA LYS A 62 -28.67 36.94 33.95
C LYS A 62 -28.56 36.35 32.55
N THR A 63 -27.40 36.51 31.93
CA THR A 63 -27.03 35.84 30.67
C THR A 63 -27.22 34.33 30.84
N LYS A 64 -28.06 33.71 29.99
CA LYS A 64 -28.42 32.27 30.07
C LYS A 64 -27.20 31.37 29.86
N ALA A 65 -26.51 31.00 30.92
CA ALA A 65 -25.47 29.97 30.90
C ALA A 65 -26.11 28.59 31.15
N THR A 66 -26.65 27.95 30.12
CA THR A 66 -27.08 26.54 30.21
C THR A 66 -26.09 25.63 29.47
N VAL A 67 -24.94 25.36 30.09
CA VAL A 67 -24.05 24.29 29.63
C VAL A 67 -24.60 22.96 30.15
N LEU A 68 -25.62 22.42 29.47
CA LEU A 68 -26.07 21.05 29.73
C LEU A 68 -24.88 20.09 29.51
N SER A 69 -24.61 19.23 30.48
CA SER A 69 -23.56 18.22 30.37
C SER A 69 -23.78 17.33 29.14
N VAL A 70 -22.70 16.86 28.49
CA VAL A 70 -22.74 16.01 27.28
C VAL A 70 -23.66 14.80 27.48
N LYS A 71 -23.71 14.23 28.70
CA LYS A 71 -24.61 13.12 29.05
C LYS A 71 -26.09 13.54 29.05
N GLN A 72 -26.41 14.72 29.58
CA GLN A 72 -27.77 15.25 29.60
C GLN A 72 -28.24 15.61 28.19
N LYS A 73 -27.38 16.24 27.37
CA LYS A 73 -27.65 16.49 25.94
C LYS A 73 -27.90 15.19 25.18
N ARG A 74 -27.11 14.15 25.43
CA ARG A 74 -27.29 12.83 24.82
C ARG A 74 -28.63 12.19 25.20
N LYS A 75 -29.04 12.31 26.47
CA LYS A 75 -30.33 11.79 26.96
C LYS A 75 -31.53 12.55 26.37
N LEU A 76 -31.43 13.87 26.22
CA LEU A 76 -32.47 14.68 25.58
C LEU A 76 -32.56 14.41 24.08
N ASN A 77 -31.42 14.26 23.39
CA ASN A 77 -31.39 13.92 21.97
C ASN A 77 -31.90 12.50 21.70
N ALA A 78 -31.76 11.57 22.64
CA ALA A 78 -32.32 10.22 22.53
C ALA A 78 -33.85 10.18 22.63
N LYS A 79 -34.48 11.20 23.22
CA LYS A 79 -35.96 11.32 23.28
C LYS A 79 -36.56 11.98 22.05
N LYS A 80 -35.76 12.74 21.30
CA LYS A 80 -36.22 13.37 20.05
C LYS A 80 -36.42 12.28 19.00
N PRO A 81 -37.47 12.36 18.17
CA PRO A 81 -37.60 11.43 17.06
C PRO A 81 -36.45 11.65 16.07
N MET A 82 -36.21 10.62 15.24
CA MET A 82 -35.12 10.69 14.28
C MET A 82 -35.33 11.84 13.30
N ARG A 83 -34.23 12.43 12.81
CA ARG A 83 -34.25 13.55 11.87
C ARG A 83 -35.05 13.28 10.59
N SER A 84 -35.14 12.02 10.15
CA SER A 84 -35.98 11.60 9.02
C SER A 84 -37.48 11.68 9.32
N HIS A 85 -37.87 11.46 10.58
CA HIS A 85 -39.24 11.60 11.06
C HIS A 85 -39.57 13.03 11.49
N GLN A 86 -38.58 13.91 11.67
CA GLN A 86 -38.77 15.31 12.00
C GLN A 86 -39.59 16.07 10.94
N ALA A 87 -39.48 15.70 9.65
CA ALA A 87 -40.32 16.26 8.59
C ALA A 87 -41.77 15.74 8.62
N LEU A 88 -42.03 14.67 9.36
CA LEU A 88 -43.36 14.10 9.57
C LEU A 88 -43.98 14.59 10.89
N GLU A 89 -43.21 15.27 11.75
CA GLU A 89 -43.77 15.95 12.92
C GLU A 89 -44.57 17.16 12.45
N ASN A 90 -45.79 17.31 12.96
CA ASN A 90 -46.61 18.47 12.67
C ASN A 90 -45.96 19.70 13.35
N THR A 91 -45.31 20.54 12.54
CA THR A 91 -44.69 21.80 13.01
C THR A 91 -45.70 22.92 13.15
N SER A 92 -46.91 22.75 12.60
CA SER A 92 -48.01 23.68 12.80
C SER A 92 -48.67 23.40 14.15
N ARG A 93 -49.14 24.45 14.82
CA ARG A 93 -49.95 24.32 16.05
C ARG A 93 -51.37 23.80 15.75
N VAL A 94 -51.71 23.63 14.47
CA VAL A 94 -53.01 23.18 13.99
C VAL A 94 -53.14 21.67 14.25
N GLN A 95 -54.22 21.28 14.92
CA GLN A 95 -54.50 19.88 15.22
C GLN A 95 -54.84 19.09 13.95
N ASP A 96 -54.37 17.84 13.88
CA ASP A 96 -54.70 16.95 12.76
C ASP A 96 -56.22 16.69 12.72
N PRO A 97 -56.91 16.92 11.59
CA PRO A 97 -58.36 16.75 11.50
C PRO A 97 -58.83 15.29 11.62
N ILE A 98 -57.90 14.32 11.53
CA ILE A 98 -58.18 12.88 11.62
C ILE A 98 -57.49 12.32 12.86
N ALA A 99 -58.22 12.28 13.98
CA ALA A 99 -57.68 11.84 15.27
C ALA A 99 -57.36 10.33 15.35
N LYS A 100 -57.97 9.48 14.51
CA LYS A 100 -57.76 8.02 14.51
C LYS A 100 -57.59 7.47 13.09
N ARG A 101 -56.42 6.89 12.79
CA ARG A 101 -56.14 6.17 11.53
C ARG A 101 -56.02 4.67 11.77
N ASN A 102 -56.57 3.85 10.86
CA ASN A 102 -56.44 2.40 10.91
C ASN A 102 -55.00 1.97 10.52
N HIS A 103 -54.29 1.29 11.43
CA HIS A 103 -52.93 0.79 11.17
C HIS A 103 -52.93 -0.71 10.83
N VAL A 104 -52.23 -1.10 9.76
CA VAL A 104 -52.06 -2.50 9.36
C VAL A 104 -51.05 -3.19 10.28
N ARG A 105 -51.46 -4.25 11.00
CA ARG A 105 -50.57 -5.03 11.87
C ARG A 105 -49.63 -5.91 11.02
N GLN A 106 -48.42 -5.43 10.75
CA GLN A 106 -47.34 -6.24 10.17
C GLN A 106 -47.05 -7.44 11.09
N LYS A 107 -47.15 -8.68 10.59
CA LYS A 107 -46.66 -9.87 11.31
C LYS A 107 -45.13 -9.76 11.40
N LYS A 108 -44.59 -9.40 12.57
CA LYS A 108 -43.14 -9.35 12.81
C LYS A 108 -42.56 -10.77 12.66
N ASN A 109 -41.93 -11.04 11.51
CA ASN A 109 -41.18 -12.27 11.29
C ASN A 109 -39.86 -12.21 12.06
N GLY A 110 -39.88 -12.58 13.34
CA GLY A 110 -38.71 -12.63 14.23
C GLY A 110 -39.09 -12.96 15.67
N ARG A 111 -38.25 -13.73 16.37
CA ARG A 111 -38.41 -13.97 17.81
C ARG A 111 -38.10 -12.68 18.58
N ASN A 112 -39.00 -12.23 19.45
CA ASN A 112 -38.76 -11.07 20.32
C ASN A 112 -37.94 -11.49 21.54
N ILE A 113 -36.61 -11.57 21.37
CA ILE A 113 -35.66 -12.06 22.38
C ILE A 113 -35.80 -11.32 23.72
N GLU A 114 -36.08 -10.02 23.68
CA GLU A 114 -36.27 -9.19 24.89
C GLU A 114 -37.45 -9.67 25.75
N LEU A 115 -38.58 -9.95 25.12
CA LEU A 115 -39.75 -10.50 25.81
C LEU A 115 -39.50 -11.92 26.31
N GLU A 116 -38.78 -12.75 25.54
CA GLU A 116 -38.43 -14.13 25.95
C GLU A 116 -37.52 -14.18 27.18
N VAL A 117 -36.60 -13.21 27.32
CA VAL A 117 -35.68 -13.13 28.47
C VAL A 117 -36.39 -12.54 29.68
N CYS A 118 -37.07 -11.39 29.53
CA CYS A 118 -37.74 -10.70 30.63
C CYS A 118 -38.96 -11.46 31.15
N ASN A 119 -39.82 -11.98 30.26
CA ASN A 119 -41.06 -12.68 30.59
C ASN A 119 -41.12 -14.05 29.90
N PRO A 120 -40.45 -15.08 30.44
CA PRO A 120 -40.40 -16.42 29.84
C PRO A 120 -41.71 -17.19 30.07
N THR A 121 -42.71 -16.95 29.21
CA THR A 121 -44.02 -17.62 29.29
C THR A 121 -43.97 -19.08 28.83
N LYS A 122 -43.22 -19.38 27.75
CA LYS A 122 -43.17 -20.72 27.13
C LYS A 122 -41.98 -21.55 27.65
N PRO A 123 -42.08 -22.90 27.74
CA PRO A 123 -40.97 -23.77 28.16
C PRO A 123 -39.68 -23.54 27.36
N ARG A 124 -39.81 -23.36 26.04
CA ARG A 124 -38.67 -23.06 25.15
C ARG A 124 -37.92 -21.78 25.52
N HIS A 125 -38.60 -20.77 26.09
CA HIS A 125 -37.95 -19.53 26.52
C HIS A 125 -37.10 -19.77 27.78
N ARG A 126 -37.54 -20.65 28.67
CA ARG A 126 -36.79 -21.03 29.89
C ARG A 126 -35.52 -21.79 29.53
N GLN A 127 -35.62 -22.78 28.65
CA GLN A 127 -34.46 -23.54 28.13
C GLN A 127 -33.46 -22.62 27.39
N ALA A 128 -33.94 -21.74 26.51
CA ALA A 128 -33.05 -20.81 25.82
C ALA A 128 -32.32 -19.85 26.79
N ASN A 129 -32.95 -19.50 27.91
CA ASN A 129 -32.32 -18.67 28.94
C ASN A 129 -31.29 -19.44 29.78
N SER A 130 -31.50 -20.73 30.05
CA SER A 130 -30.50 -21.57 30.74
C SER A 130 -29.26 -21.80 29.88
N ASP A 131 -29.44 -22.08 28.59
CA ASP A 131 -28.33 -22.34 27.66
C ASP A 131 -27.44 -21.09 27.50
N ARG A 132 -28.08 -19.90 27.41
CA ARG A 132 -27.37 -18.62 27.39
C ARG A 132 -26.55 -18.39 28.66
N ALA A 133 -27.08 -18.74 29.83
CA ALA A 133 -26.34 -18.59 31.09
C ALA A 133 -25.08 -19.47 31.11
N LEU A 134 -25.21 -20.74 30.73
CA LEU A 134 -24.09 -21.69 30.67
C LEU A 134 -22.99 -21.25 29.68
N TYR A 135 -23.38 -20.64 28.56
CA TYR A 135 -22.43 -20.12 27.59
C TYR A 135 -21.53 -19.02 28.18
N TYR A 136 -22.11 -18.07 28.92
CA TYR A 136 -21.36 -16.97 29.51
C TYR A 136 -20.40 -17.45 30.60
N GLU A 137 -20.80 -18.44 31.39
CA GLU A 137 -19.93 -19.06 32.40
C GLU A 137 -18.69 -19.73 31.76
N LYS A 138 -18.88 -20.50 30.69
CA LYS A 138 -17.78 -21.11 29.91
C LYS A 138 -16.88 -20.08 29.22
N LEU A 139 -17.39 -18.90 28.93
CA LEU A 139 -16.61 -17.82 28.33
C LEU A 139 -15.68 -17.19 29.38
N GLU A 140 -16.19 -16.96 30.59
CA GLU A 140 -15.40 -16.44 31.71
C GLU A 140 -14.26 -17.40 32.11
N GLN A 141 -14.55 -18.70 32.20
CA GLN A 141 -13.53 -19.73 32.47
C GLN A 141 -12.38 -19.69 31.46
N ARG A 142 -12.67 -19.68 30.15
CA ARG A 142 -11.64 -19.60 29.09
C ARG A 142 -10.79 -18.33 29.18
N LEU A 143 -11.38 -17.21 29.58
CA LEU A 143 -10.65 -15.95 29.74
C LEU A 143 -9.72 -16.01 30.97
N ALA A 144 -10.12 -16.69 32.05
CA ALA A 144 -9.28 -16.93 33.22
C ALA A 144 -8.11 -17.87 32.90
N ASP A 145 -8.35 -18.99 32.22
CA ASP A 145 -7.31 -19.95 31.82
C ASP A 145 -6.23 -19.28 30.96
N LYS A 146 -6.64 -18.41 30.05
CA LYS A 146 -5.72 -17.67 29.17
C LYS A 146 -4.86 -16.65 29.93
N LYS A 147 -5.37 -16.08 31.03
CA LYS A 147 -4.59 -15.20 31.91
C LYS A 147 -3.58 -15.97 32.77
N ASN A 148 -3.95 -17.18 33.20
CA ASN A 148 -3.13 -17.99 34.12
C ASN A 148 -2.06 -18.84 33.41
N LYS A 149 -2.09 -18.93 32.08
CA LYS A 149 -1.10 -19.68 31.30
C LYS A 149 0.24 -18.94 31.25
N LYS A 150 1.13 -19.22 32.21
CA LYS A 150 2.56 -18.86 32.12
C LYS A 150 3.20 -19.67 30.97
N LEU A 151 4.02 -19.02 30.16
CA LEU A 151 4.85 -19.69 29.16
C LEU A 151 5.92 -20.49 29.91
N ALA A 152 5.92 -21.82 29.76
CA ALA A 152 6.96 -22.67 30.33
C ALA A 152 8.27 -22.42 29.56
N VAL A 153 9.10 -21.52 30.07
CA VAL A 153 10.44 -21.19 29.55
C VAL A 153 11.52 -21.71 30.53
N GLU A 154 11.26 -22.84 31.18
CA GLU A 154 12.21 -23.52 32.07
C GLU A 154 12.76 -24.78 31.37
N LYS A 155 13.32 -24.62 30.17
CA LYS A 155 14.17 -25.65 29.55
C LYS A 155 15.56 -25.06 29.34
N ASP A 156 16.55 -25.63 30.02
CA ASP A 156 17.95 -25.32 29.83
C ASP A 156 18.39 -25.77 28.43
N ILE A 157 18.80 -24.81 27.61
CA ILE A 157 19.13 -24.99 26.18
C ILE A 157 20.53 -25.60 25.97
N TRP A 158 21.31 -25.79 27.03
CA TRP A 158 22.72 -26.22 26.95
C TRP A 158 22.97 -27.66 27.41
N GLN A 159 21.94 -28.37 27.87
CA GLN A 159 22.07 -29.78 28.18
C GLN A 159 21.88 -30.60 26.91
N GLU A 160 22.88 -31.41 26.55
CA GLU A 160 22.72 -32.49 25.57
C GLU A 160 21.89 -33.60 26.23
N VAL A 161 20.57 -33.37 26.31
CA VAL A 161 19.63 -34.35 26.84
C VAL A 161 19.47 -35.43 25.77
N ASP A 162 19.84 -36.65 26.12
CA ASP A 162 19.56 -37.79 25.27
C ASP A 162 18.04 -37.91 25.16
N PHE A 163 17.50 -38.13 23.94
CA PHE A 163 16.04 -38.20 23.76
C PHE A 163 15.37 -39.29 24.60
N ARG A 164 16.17 -40.25 25.08
CA ARG A 164 15.78 -41.34 25.96
C ARG A 164 15.34 -40.85 27.34
N ASP A 165 15.97 -39.79 27.85
CA ASP A 165 15.68 -39.22 29.17
C ASP A 165 14.30 -38.53 29.21
N GLU A 166 13.83 -38.00 28.08
CA GLU A 166 12.53 -37.36 27.96
C GLU A 166 11.35 -38.35 27.84
N ILE A 167 11.63 -39.65 27.68
CA ILE A 167 10.61 -40.69 27.47
C ILE A 167 10.53 -41.59 28.71
N PRO A 168 9.44 -41.50 29.50
CA PRO A 168 9.23 -42.40 30.65
C PRO A 168 9.36 -43.88 30.25
N GLY A 169 10.25 -44.61 30.91
CA GLY A 169 10.51 -46.03 30.66
C GLY A 169 11.54 -46.35 29.57
N LEU A 170 12.10 -45.35 28.87
CA LEU A 170 13.15 -45.52 27.85
C LEU A 170 14.52 -45.00 28.31
N LYS A 171 14.62 -44.54 29.56
CA LYS A 171 15.86 -44.07 30.17
C LYS A 171 16.82 -45.24 30.39
N ASP A 172 17.93 -45.23 29.66
CA ASP A 172 18.97 -46.26 29.76
C ASP A 172 20.05 -45.87 30.77
N GLU A 173 19.89 -46.25 32.03
CA GLU A 173 20.98 -46.08 33.02
C GLU A 173 22.03 -47.21 32.91
N LYS A 174 21.66 -48.36 32.33
CA LYS A 174 22.49 -49.58 32.22
C LYS A 174 22.80 -50.01 30.77
N GLY A 175 22.34 -49.26 29.76
CA GLY A 175 22.60 -49.55 28.35
C GLY A 175 21.90 -50.80 27.78
N TRP A 176 20.79 -51.23 28.36
CA TRP A 176 20.07 -52.43 27.93
C TRP A 176 19.21 -52.22 26.68
N ILE A 177 18.80 -50.99 26.37
CA ILE A 177 17.96 -50.70 25.20
C ILE A 177 18.85 -50.27 24.03
N SER A 178 18.77 -50.99 22.91
CA SER A 178 19.48 -50.64 21.69
C SER A 178 18.98 -49.31 21.11
N ARG A 179 19.82 -48.58 20.37
CA ARG A 179 19.41 -47.29 19.77
C ARG A 179 18.26 -47.43 18.79
N ASP A 180 18.23 -48.51 18.02
CA ASP A 180 17.16 -48.77 17.07
C ASP A 180 15.83 -49.10 17.77
N LEU A 181 15.88 -49.89 18.85
CA LEU A 181 14.69 -50.16 19.66
C LEU A 181 14.17 -48.88 20.34
N ALA A 182 15.08 -48.03 20.84
CA ALA A 182 14.71 -46.74 21.41
C ALA A 182 14.05 -45.82 20.36
N LEU A 183 14.60 -45.75 19.14
CA LEU A 183 14.02 -44.97 18.04
C LEU A 183 12.64 -45.50 17.60
N HIS A 184 12.48 -46.81 17.51
CA HIS A 184 11.22 -47.47 17.17
C HIS A 184 10.15 -47.17 18.24
N THR A 185 10.47 -47.38 19.52
CA THR A 185 9.57 -47.13 20.65
C THR A 185 9.22 -45.64 20.76
N ALA A 186 10.19 -44.74 20.58
CA ALA A 186 9.95 -43.31 20.55
C ALA A 186 9.00 -42.90 19.39
N GLY A 187 9.13 -43.55 18.23
CA GLY A 187 8.20 -43.38 17.11
C GLY A 187 6.77 -43.81 17.45
N ASN A 188 6.61 -44.98 18.06
CA ASN A 188 5.29 -45.51 18.44
C ASN A 188 4.60 -44.68 19.54
N ILE A 189 5.37 -44.05 20.42
CA ILE A 189 4.88 -43.14 21.47
C ILE A 189 4.57 -41.73 20.91
N GLY A 190 4.88 -41.46 19.64
CA GLY A 190 4.67 -40.16 18.99
C GLY A 190 5.76 -39.12 19.29
N LYS A 191 6.87 -39.52 19.92
CA LYS A 191 8.06 -38.71 20.19
C LYS A 191 9.19 -39.07 19.22
N LYS A 192 8.89 -39.10 17.93
CA LYS A 192 9.86 -39.50 16.90
C LYS A 192 11.06 -38.54 16.85
N VAL A 193 12.25 -39.10 16.98
CA VAL A 193 13.52 -38.36 16.87
C VAL A 193 13.79 -38.09 15.39
N VAL A 194 13.78 -36.81 15.01
CA VAL A 194 13.98 -36.39 13.63
C VAL A 194 15.47 -36.17 13.39
N LYS A 195 16.05 -36.91 12.43
CA LYS A 195 17.40 -36.63 11.93
C LYS A 195 17.35 -35.37 11.07
N THR A 196 18.18 -34.37 11.37
CA THR A 196 18.34 -33.17 10.53
C THR A 196 19.32 -33.45 9.38
N HIS A 197 19.05 -32.89 8.20
CA HIS A 197 19.94 -33.04 7.05
C HIS A 197 21.20 -32.16 7.21
N ALA A 198 22.37 -32.62 6.76
CA ALA A 198 23.64 -31.92 6.91
C ALA A 198 23.64 -30.49 6.29
N SER A 199 22.86 -30.28 5.22
CA SER A 199 22.72 -28.95 4.60
C SER A 199 22.15 -27.88 5.54
N LEU A 200 21.42 -28.27 6.59
CA LEU A 200 20.87 -27.34 7.57
C LEU A 200 21.98 -26.67 8.41
N HIS A 201 23.12 -27.36 8.57
CA HIS A 201 24.29 -26.85 9.29
C HIS A 201 25.25 -26.07 8.39
N HIS A 202 25.01 -26.03 7.06
CA HIS A 202 25.84 -25.29 6.13
C HIS A 202 25.63 -23.77 6.28
N LYS A 203 26.68 -23.06 6.73
CA LYS A 203 26.68 -21.60 6.85
C LYS A 203 26.77 -20.96 5.46
N THR A 204 25.87 -20.02 5.17
CA THR A 204 25.75 -19.38 3.85
C THR A 204 26.81 -18.31 3.60
N THR A 205 27.28 -17.65 4.67
CA THR A 205 28.36 -16.65 4.70
C THR A 205 29.40 -17.01 5.74
N LYS A 206 30.64 -16.60 5.48
CA LYS A 206 31.77 -16.68 6.43
C LYS A 206 31.97 -15.37 7.22
N ALA A 207 30.99 -14.47 7.18
CA ALA A 207 31.03 -13.21 7.91
C ALA A 207 31.16 -13.44 9.42
N LYS A 208 31.81 -12.51 10.12
CA LYS A 208 31.88 -12.52 11.58
C LYS A 208 30.47 -12.34 12.15
N LYS A 209 30.13 -13.07 13.21
CA LYS A 209 28.83 -12.95 13.88
C LYS A 209 28.61 -11.56 14.49
N PHE A 210 29.71 -10.91 14.87
CA PHE A 210 29.75 -9.57 15.45
C PHE A 210 31.01 -8.86 14.96
N GLU A 211 30.87 -7.58 14.62
CA GLU A 211 31.96 -6.69 14.27
C GLU A 211 32.27 -5.80 15.47
N LEU A 212 33.56 -5.61 15.74
CA LEU A 212 33.99 -4.72 16.81
C LEU A 212 33.68 -3.28 16.37
N PRO A 213 33.11 -2.44 17.25
CA PRO A 213 32.89 -1.03 16.93
C PRO A 213 34.23 -0.30 16.76
N HIS A 214 34.22 0.81 16.03
CA HIS A 214 35.40 1.66 15.87
C HIS A 214 35.78 2.30 17.22
N PRO A 215 37.07 2.42 17.60
CA PRO A 215 37.49 3.01 18.87
C PRO A 215 36.99 4.46 19.06
N GLY A 216 36.91 5.23 17.97
CA GLY A 216 36.34 6.58 17.94
C GLY A 216 34.86 6.69 18.35
N MET A 217 34.13 5.59 18.46
CA MET A 217 32.74 5.57 18.96
C MET A 217 32.66 5.53 20.51
N SER A 218 33.79 5.43 21.19
CA SER A 218 33.85 5.49 22.65
C SER A 218 33.25 6.80 23.18
N TYR A 219 32.76 6.79 24.41
CA TYR A 219 32.26 8.01 25.08
C TYR A 219 33.36 9.04 25.34
N ASN A 220 34.62 8.58 25.42
CA ASN A 220 35.82 9.40 25.59
C ASN A 220 36.91 8.82 24.67
N PRO A 221 36.82 9.05 23.36
CA PRO A 221 37.76 8.51 22.39
C PRO A 221 39.07 9.31 22.38
N ALA A 222 40.16 8.67 21.93
CA ALA A 222 41.36 9.42 21.56
C ALA A 222 41.04 10.34 20.38
N PRO A 223 41.64 11.55 20.30
CA PRO A 223 41.33 12.51 19.23
C PRO A 223 41.66 11.94 17.84
N GLU A 224 42.73 11.16 17.71
CA GLU A 224 43.13 10.51 16.46
C GLU A 224 42.09 9.47 16.01
N ASP A 225 41.61 8.62 16.93
CA ASP A 225 40.59 7.61 16.65
C ASP A 225 39.23 8.23 16.31
N HIS A 226 38.90 9.38 16.90
CA HIS A 226 37.66 10.10 16.60
C HIS A 226 37.73 10.77 15.22
N GLN A 227 38.86 11.39 14.88
CA GLN A 227 39.09 11.93 13.54
C GLN A 227 39.03 10.83 12.47
N ALA A 228 39.68 9.69 12.70
CA ALA A 228 39.62 8.56 11.78
C ALA A 228 38.19 8.03 11.56
N LEU A 229 37.36 8.04 12.61
CA LEU A 229 35.94 7.68 12.49
C LEU A 229 35.16 8.72 11.66
N ILE A 230 35.39 10.01 11.91
CA ILE A 230 34.77 11.09 11.14
C ILE A 230 35.16 10.98 9.67
N ASP A 231 36.45 10.80 9.37
CA ASP A 231 36.95 10.69 8.01
C ASP A 231 36.30 9.51 7.26
N HIS A 232 36.16 8.37 7.92
CA HIS A 232 35.46 7.22 7.37
C HIS A 232 33.97 7.50 7.08
N VAL A 233 33.28 8.25 7.95
CA VAL A 233 31.90 8.68 7.70
C VAL A 233 31.83 9.70 6.56
N VAL A 234 32.74 10.67 6.51
CA VAL A 234 32.81 11.68 5.45
C VAL A 234 33.03 11.03 4.09
N GLU A 235 33.95 10.07 3.97
CA GLU A 235 34.19 9.34 2.71
C GLU A 235 32.91 8.64 2.21
N ARG A 236 32.17 8.02 3.13
CA ARG A 236 30.90 7.35 2.83
C ARG A 236 29.84 8.34 2.36
N GLU A 237 29.66 9.45 3.08
CA GLU A 237 28.70 10.50 2.75
C GLU A 237 29.03 11.20 1.43
N GLU A 238 30.30 11.54 1.19
CA GLU A 238 30.76 12.04 -0.11
C GLU A 238 30.41 11.09 -1.25
N GLY A 239 30.56 9.79 -1.03
CA GLY A 239 30.18 8.76 -1.99
C GLY A 239 28.68 8.75 -2.30
N ILE A 240 27.83 9.03 -1.31
CA ILE A 240 26.38 9.19 -1.48
C ILE A 240 26.08 10.47 -2.26
N ILE A 241 26.67 11.59 -1.86
CA ILE A 241 26.51 12.90 -2.51
C ILE A 241 26.92 12.84 -3.98
N LYS A 242 28.08 12.24 -4.30
CA LYS A 242 28.56 12.07 -5.68
C LYS A 242 27.58 11.25 -6.54
N LYS A 243 26.98 10.19 -5.98
CA LYS A 243 25.96 9.38 -6.66
C LYS A 243 24.69 10.18 -6.90
N GLU A 244 24.21 10.93 -5.90
CA GLU A 244 23.03 11.77 -6.03
C GLU A 244 23.23 12.89 -7.05
N GLN A 245 24.38 13.56 -7.04
CA GLN A 245 24.74 14.57 -8.05
C GLN A 245 24.80 13.95 -9.45
N HIS A 246 25.41 12.77 -9.60
CA HIS A 246 25.43 12.05 -10.87
C HIS A 246 24.00 11.70 -11.34
N LEU A 247 23.16 11.17 -10.46
CA LEU A 247 21.76 10.86 -10.78
C LEU A 247 20.98 12.11 -11.14
N LYS A 248 21.12 13.20 -10.39
CA LYS A 248 20.50 14.50 -10.69
C LYS A 248 20.96 15.02 -12.05
N ARG A 249 22.25 14.87 -12.36
CA ARG A 249 22.80 15.26 -13.66
C ARG A 249 22.17 14.45 -14.80
N VAL A 250 22.16 13.12 -14.66
CA VAL A 250 21.71 12.20 -15.71
C VAL A 250 20.18 12.19 -15.86
N THR A 251 19.44 12.50 -14.81
CA THR A 251 17.96 12.52 -14.85
C THR A 251 17.44 13.94 -14.95
N THR A 252 17.52 14.70 -13.86
CA THR A 252 16.78 15.95 -13.72
C THR A 252 17.36 17.09 -14.56
N SER A 253 18.69 17.19 -14.70
CA SER A 253 19.30 18.29 -15.44
C SER A 253 19.44 18.02 -16.95
N MET A 254 19.49 16.75 -17.39
CA MET A 254 19.47 16.44 -18.83
C MET A 254 18.11 16.71 -19.48
N PHE A 255 17.02 16.58 -18.72
CA PHE A 255 15.67 16.81 -19.24
C PHE A 255 15.14 18.18 -18.80
N SER A 256 15.09 19.14 -19.73
CA SER A 256 14.38 20.40 -19.52
C SER A 256 12.89 20.13 -19.37
N LYS A 257 12.24 20.73 -18.37
CA LYS A 257 10.77 20.69 -18.28
C LYS A 257 10.19 21.61 -19.36
N VAL A 258 9.74 21.02 -20.47
CA VAL A 258 9.07 21.73 -21.56
C VAL A 258 7.59 21.94 -21.19
N THR A 259 7.03 23.12 -21.48
CA THR A 259 5.60 23.39 -21.25
C THR A 259 4.74 22.54 -22.20
N PRO A 260 3.47 22.24 -21.88
CA PRO A 260 2.61 21.46 -22.77
C PRO A 260 2.49 22.05 -24.19
N GLU A 261 2.47 23.39 -24.31
CA GLU A 261 2.36 24.11 -25.58
C GLU A 261 3.62 23.95 -26.45
N GLU A 262 4.81 24.08 -25.85
CA GLU A 262 6.08 23.89 -26.57
C GLU A 262 6.30 22.44 -26.99
N ARG A 263 5.84 21.49 -26.17
CA ARG A 263 5.85 20.06 -26.51
C ARG A 263 4.97 19.80 -27.72
N ASP A 264 3.76 20.37 -27.75
CA ASP A 264 2.82 20.17 -28.84
C ASP A 264 3.32 20.83 -30.14
N ARG A 265 3.94 22.02 -30.05
CA ARG A 265 4.62 22.68 -31.18
C ARG A 265 5.77 21.82 -31.73
N ARG A 266 6.64 21.32 -30.85
CA ARG A 266 7.77 20.48 -31.25
C ARG A 266 7.32 19.15 -31.86
N ARG A 267 6.25 18.55 -31.33
CA ARG A 267 5.62 17.37 -31.91
C ARG A 267 5.04 17.67 -33.29
N LEU A 268 4.40 18.82 -33.48
CA LEU A 268 3.89 19.23 -34.79
C LEU A 268 5.03 19.40 -35.79
N GLN A 269 6.14 20.03 -35.39
CA GLN A 269 7.35 20.18 -36.20
C GLN A 269 8.02 18.84 -36.53
N GLU A 270 8.11 17.91 -35.57
CA GLU A 270 8.63 16.54 -35.83
C GLU A 270 7.70 15.76 -36.77
N MET A 271 6.38 16.01 -36.73
CA MET A 271 5.40 15.40 -37.64
C MET A 271 5.35 16.07 -39.02
N SER A 272 5.79 17.33 -39.15
CA SER A 272 5.88 18.04 -40.43
C SER A 272 7.22 17.83 -41.12
N GLN A 273 8.28 17.41 -40.40
CA GLN A 273 9.54 17.00 -41.00
C GLN A 273 9.33 15.77 -41.90
N GLY A 274 9.37 15.97 -43.22
CA GLY A 274 9.12 14.94 -44.23
C GLY A 274 7.87 15.21 -45.10
N MET A 275 7.10 16.24 -44.78
CA MET A 275 6.27 16.94 -45.76
C MET A 275 7.13 18.09 -46.28
N ASP A 276 7.56 18.04 -47.54
CA ASP A 276 8.16 19.21 -48.17
C ASP A 276 7.10 20.32 -48.13
N GLU A 277 7.34 21.36 -47.34
CA GLU A 277 6.61 22.62 -47.47
C GLU A 277 6.98 23.14 -48.85
N GLU A 278 6.13 22.85 -49.84
CA GLU A 278 6.15 23.44 -51.17
C GLU A 278 5.75 24.92 -51.02
N GLU A 279 6.58 25.68 -50.31
CA GLU A 279 6.49 27.13 -50.20
C GLU A 279 7.13 27.69 -51.46
N GLY A 280 6.27 27.94 -52.44
CA GLY A 280 6.63 28.59 -53.70
C GLY A 280 7.37 29.91 -53.46
N GLY A 281 8.58 29.96 -53.98
CA GLY A 281 9.39 31.17 -54.10
C GLY A 281 10.23 31.07 -55.37
N GLU A 282 9.67 31.57 -56.48
CA GLU A 282 10.42 31.92 -57.69
C GLU A 282 11.53 32.93 -57.33
N GLN A 283 12.79 32.61 -57.65
CA GLN A 283 13.74 33.51 -58.29
C GLN A 283 15.09 32.83 -58.53
N ASP A 284 15.38 32.64 -59.81
CA ASP A 284 16.67 32.81 -60.52
C ASP A 284 17.90 33.09 -59.65
N ASP A 285 18.98 32.33 -59.86
CA ASP A 285 20.15 32.83 -60.60
C ASP A 285 21.23 31.72 -60.74
N ASP A 286 21.90 31.78 -61.88
CA ASP A 286 22.81 30.83 -62.49
C ASP A 286 24.15 30.60 -61.76
N GLY A 287 24.73 29.41 -61.98
CA GLY A 287 26.08 29.05 -61.52
C GLY A 287 26.66 27.83 -62.22
N GLN A 288 26.89 27.96 -63.53
CA GLN A 288 27.60 27.08 -64.47
C GLN A 288 28.62 26.07 -63.87
N ILE A 289 28.53 24.80 -64.32
CA ILE A 289 29.68 24.08 -64.90
C ILE A 289 29.21 23.33 -66.17
N ASN A 290 29.55 23.91 -67.33
CA ASN A 290 29.60 23.30 -68.67
C ASN A 290 30.52 22.07 -68.65
N GLY A 291 30.35 20.97 -69.38
CA GLY A 291 29.84 20.67 -70.72
C GLY A 291 30.23 19.19 -71.00
N GLU A 292 29.77 18.44 -71.97
CA GLU A 292 29.08 18.70 -73.23
C GLU A 292 28.21 17.47 -73.53
N LYS A 293 27.12 17.74 -74.24
CA LYS A 293 26.23 16.76 -74.86
C LYS A 293 26.96 15.94 -75.94
N LYS A 294 26.55 14.67 -76.07
CA LYS A 294 26.17 14.15 -77.39
C LYS A 294 24.83 13.44 -77.27
N GLU A 295 23.89 14.01 -78.00
CA GLU A 295 22.54 13.56 -78.28
C GLU A 295 22.55 12.27 -79.13
N ASP A 296 21.51 11.47 -78.90
CA ASP A 296 20.73 10.65 -79.82
C ASP A 296 21.47 9.68 -80.76
N ASP A 297 21.22 8.37 -80.58
CA ASP A 297 20.51 7.60 -81.61
C ASP A 297 20.06 6.22 -81.07
N ASP A 298 19.00 5.75 -81.70
CA ASP A 298 18.08 4.69 -81.33
C ASP A 298 18.66 3.28 -81.05
N GLU A 299 17.86 2.51 -80.29
CA GLU A 299 17.84 1.04 -80.23
C GLU A 299 19.17 0.31 -79.96
N LYS A 300 19.47 0.06 -78.67
CA LYS A 300 20.36 -1.07 -78.31
C LYS A 300 19.68 -2.09 -77.40
N PRO A 301 19.46 -3.33 -77.89
CA PRO A 301 18.91 -4.40 -77.09
C PRO A 301 19.90 -4.81 -75.98
N TYR A 302 19.34 -5.16 -74.81
CA TYR A 302 20.01 -5.84 -73.69
C TYR A 302 21.07 -6.83 -74.21
N HIS A 303 22.36 -6.51 -74.07
CA HIS A 303 23.44 -7.46 -74.31
C HIS A 303 23.73 -8.20 -73.01
N THR A 304 23.47 -9.50 -72.99
CA THR A 304 23.92 -10.41 -71.94
C THR A 304 25.45 -10.35 -71.82
N ILE A 305 25.94 -10.15 -70.59
CA ILE A 305 27.36 -9.97 -70.23
C ILE A 305 28.26 -11.12 -70.72
N ASN A 306 27.70 -12.29 -71.04
CA ASN A 306 28.42 -13.40 -71.67
C ASN A 306 27.90 -13.67 -73.09
N ALA A 307 28.72 -13.35 -74.08
CA ALA A 307 28.53 -13.84 -75.44
C ALA A 307 28.65 -15.38 -75.50
N PRO A 308 27.92 -16.07 -76.40
CA PRO A 308 28.03 -17.52 -76.59
C PRO A 308 29.49 -17.94 -76.86
N VAL A 309 29.95 -19.01 -76.19
CA VAL A 309 31.33 -19.48 -76.29
C VAL A 309 31.58 -20.13 -77.66
N GLU A 310 32.19 -19.38 -78.59
CA GLU A 310 32.67 -19.92 -79.87
C GLU A 310 33.99 -20.68 -79.69
N ASN A 311 34.03 -21.94 -80.12
CA ASN A 311 35.20 -22.80 -79.95
C ASN A 311 36.25 -22.58 -81.07
N LYS A 312 36.98 -21.45 -81.01
CA LYS A 312 38.05 -21.11 -81.97
C LYS A 312 39.32 -21.92 -81.66
N LYS A 313 39.71 -22.82 -82.58
CA LYS A 313 40.95 -23.60 -82.46
C LYS A 313 42.16 -22.66 -82.46
N LYS A 314 42.89 -22.62 -81.33
CA LYS A 314 44.08 -21.76 -81.15
C LYS A 314 45.23 -22.20 -82.07
N SER A 315 45.93 -21.23 -82.67
CA SER A 315 47.16 -21.47 -83.44
C SER A 315 48.29 -22.06 -82.57
N LYS A 316 49.22 -22.84 -83.14
CA LYS A 316 50.39 -23.41 -82.44
C LYS A 316 51.21 -22.34 -81.71
N GLN A 317 51.36 -21.15 -82.31
CA GLN A 317 52.05 -20.02 -81.66
C GLN A 317 51.28 -19.47 -80.45
N ALA A 318 49.95 -19.40 -80.52
CA ALA A 318 49.10 -18.98 -79.41
C ALA A 318 49.16 -20.00 -78.25
N ARG A 319 49.18 -21.31 -78.54
CA ARG A 319 49.34 -22.36 -77.53
C ARG A 319 50.70 -22.32 -76.83
N ARG A 320 51.79 -22.02 -77.55
CA ARG A 320 53.14 -21.84 -76.98
C ARG A 320 53.24 -20.58 -76.10
N LYS A 321 52.61 -19.47 -76.51
CA LYS A 321 52.52 -18.24 -75.69
C LYS A 321 51.69 -18.47 -74.42
N GLU A 322 50.57 -19.19 -74.50
CA GLU A 322 49.74 -19.54 -73.35
C GLU A 322 50.47 -20.43 -72.34
N LEU A 323 51.21 -21.45 -72.82
CA LEU A 323 52.04 -22.29 -71.94
C LEU A 323 53.10 -21.46 -71.19
N LYS A 324 53.79 -20.56 -71.90
CA LYS A 324 54.75 -19.63 -71.27
C LYS A 324 54.09 -18.70 -70.25
N GLN A 325 52.89 -18.20 -70.54
CA GLN A 325 52.13 -17.38 -69.59
C GLN A 325 51.71 -18.18 -68.36
N LYS A 326 51.24 -19.43 -68.52
CA LYS A 326 50.90 -20.32 -67.40
C LYS A 326 52.11 -20.65 -66.54
N GLU A 327 53.27 -20.90 -67.15
CA GLU A 327 54.53 -21.09 -66.42
C GLU A 327 54.94 -19.82 -65.67
N LEU A 328 54.83 -18.66 -66.29
CA LEU A 328 55.12 -17.37 -65.66
C LEU A 328 54.20 -17.11 -64.46
N VAL A 329 52.90 -17.36 -64.61
CA VAL A 329 51.91 -17.28 -63.52
C VAL A 329 52.24 -18.26 -62.41
N ARG A 330 52.58 -19.51 -62.73
CA ARG A 330 52.99 -20.50 -61.73
C ARG A 330 54.25 -20.04 -60.96
N GLN A 331 55.22 -19.46 -61.65
CA GLN A 331 56.43 -18.91 -61.03
C GLN A 331 56.14 -17.69 -60.16
N THR A 332 55.24 -16.79 -60.57
CA THR A 332 54.84 -15.66 -59.72
C THR A 332 54.04 -16.10 -58.50
N GLU A 333 53.18 -17.10 -58.62
CA GLU A 333 52.47 -17.72 -57.50
C GLU A 333 53.43 -18.37 -56.50
N LEU A 334 54.43 -19.13 -56.98
CA LEU A 334 55.46 -19.72 -56.13
C LEU A 334 56.26 -18.65 -55.39
N LYS A 335 56.66 -17.57 -56.08
CA LYS A 335 57.31 -16.41 -55.44
C LYS A 335 56.39 -15.74 -54.42
N ARG A 336 55.09 -15.61 -54.70
CA ARG A 336 54.11 -15.04 -53.76
C ARG A 336 53.97 -15.91 -52.51
N LYS A 337 53.92 -17.24 -52.66
CA LYS A 337 53.88 -18.20 -51.54
C LYS A 337 55.15 -18.14 -50.69
N LEU A 338 56.33 -18.07 -51.30
CA LEU A 338 57.59 -17.88 -50.57
C LEU A 338 57.63 -16.53 -49.82
N LYS A 339 57.11 -15.46 -50.42
CA LYS A 339 56.95 -14.16 -49.76
C LYS A 339 55.96 -14.22 -48.57
N GLN A 340 54.88 -14.99 -48.70
CA GLN A 340 53.95 -15.23 -47.58
C GLN A 340 54.63 -16.01 -46.45
N GLN A 341 55.32 -17.11 -46.76
CA GLN A 341 56.04 -17.92 -45.77
C GLN A 341 57.11 -17.11 -45.01
N THR A 342 57.85 -16.24 -45.72
CA THR A 342 58.84 -15.36 -45.09
C THR A 342 58.19 -14.28 -44.23
N ALA A 343 57.06 -13.71 -44.66
CA ALA A 343 56.27 -12.79 -43.84
C ALA A 343 55.71 -13.46 -42.58
N ASP A 344 55.21 -14.69 -42.70
CA ASP A 344 54.71 -15.49 -41.58
C ASP A 344 55.84 -15.79 -40.58
N LEU A 345 57.02 -16.17 -41.06
CA LEU A 345 58.23 -16.37 -40.24
C LEU A 345 58.62 -15.12 -39.44
N ILE A 346 58.52 -13.93 -40.03
CA ILE A 346 58.78 -12.67 -39.34
C ILE A 346 57.70 -12.40 -38.29
N ARG A 347 56.44 -12.70 -38.61
CA ARG A 347 55.29 -12.52 -37.71
C ARG A 347 55.31 -13.44 -36.49
N ILE A 348 56.04 -14.57 -36.51
CA ILE A 348 56.16 -15.48 -35.35
C ILE A 348 56.55 -14.73 -34.07
N LYS A 349 57.42 -13.70 -34.16
CA LYS A 349 57.81 -12.91 -32.98
C LYS A 349 56.67 -12.05 -32.44
N SER A 350 55.85 -11.45 -33.32
CA SER A 350 54.68 -10.68 -32.87
C SER A 350 53.64 -11.62 -32.28
N ILE A 351 53.40 -12.78 -32.91
CA ILE A 351 52.47 -13.80 -32.40
C ILE A 351 52.89 -14.28 -31.01
N ARG A 352 54.20 -14.46 -30.75
CA ARG A 352 54.67 -14.80 -29.40
C ARG A 352 54.36 -13.71 -28.39
N HIS A 353 54.62 -12.44 -28.72
CA HIS A 353 54.31 -11.33 -27.82
C HIS A 353 52.80 -11.19 -27.60
N GLU A 354 51.99 -11.34 -28.66
CA GLU A 354 50.53 -11.39 -28.59
C GLU A 354 50.05 -12.52 -27.65
N LEU A 355 50.66 -13.72 -27.74
CA LEU A 355 50.35 -14.84 -26.84
C LEU A 355 50.78 -14.57 -25.40
N ASP A 356 51.95 -13.97 -25.18
CA ASP A 356 52.44 -13.60 -23.85
C ASP A 356 51.51 -12.56 -23.19
N ASP A 357 51.13 -11.51 -23.93
CA ASP A 357 50.18 -10.48 -23.48
C ASP A 357 48.79 -11.09 -23.18
N GLU A 358 48.29 -11.99 -24.04
CA GLU A 358 47.04 -12.72 -23.81
C GLU A 358 47.11 -13.61 -22.55
N GLU A 359 48.24 -14.28 -22.32
CA GLU A 359 48.46 -15.08 -21.11
C GLU A 359 48.49 -14.22 -19.84
N GLU A 360 49.10 -13.04 -19.89
CA GLU A 360 49.12 -12.07 -18.80
C GLU A 360 47.70 -11.57 -18.48
N ASP A 361 46.94 -11.13 -19.49
CA ASP A 361 45.55 -10.68 -19.35
C ASP A 361 44.65 -11.78 -18.77
N LEU A 362 44.79 -13.01 -19.26
CA LEU A 362 44.04 -14.17 -18.74
C LEU A 362 44.41 -14.47 -17.29
N ASN A 363 45.69 -14.35 -16.92
CA ASN A 363 46.14 -14.53 -15.54
C ASN A 363 45.59 -13.44 -14.62
N ASP A 364 45.57 -12.19 -15.05
CA ASP A 364 45.00 -11.10 -14.26
C ASP A 364 43.48 -11.22 -14.12
N LEU A 365 42.79 -11.68 -15.17
CA LEU A 365 41.37 -12.01 -15.08
C LEU A 365 41.12 -13.16 -14.09
N LYS A 366 41.96 -14.21 -14.09
CA LYS A 366 41.89 -15.32 -13.12
C LYS A 366 42.11 -14.81 -11.69
N LYS A 367 43.12 -13.96 -11.44
CA LYS A 367 43.39 -13.34 -10.14
C LYS A 367 42.19 -12.53 -9.66
N ARG A 368 41.63 -11.66 -10.51
CA ARG A 368 40.44 -10.85 -10.20
C ARG A 368 39.21 -11.71 -9.89
N ARG A 369 38.99 -12.79 -10.66
CA ARG A 369 37.90 -13.76 -10.40
C ARG A 369 38.08 -14.44 -9.04
N LYS A 370 39.30 -14.87 -8.71
CA LYS A 370 39.60 -15.51 -7.42
C LYS A 370 39.37 -14.53 -6.24
N GLN A 371 39.89 -13.31 -6.33
CA GLN A 371 39.67 -12.28 -5.32
C GLN A 371 38.18 -11.95 -5.14
N ARG A 372 37.42 -11.84 -6.24
CA ARG A 372 35.97 -11.62 -6.18
C ARG A 372 35.24 -12.79 -5.52
N ALA A 373 35.63 -14.03 -5.84
CA ALA A 373 35.05 -15.22 -5.23
C ALA A 373 35.37 -15.33 -3.73
N GLU A 374 36.54 -14.85 -3.30
CA GLU A 374 36.92 -14.78 -1.89
C GLU A 374 36.13 -13.70 -1.14
N LYS A 375 36.03 -12.48 -1.70
CA LYS A 375 35.21 -11.39 -1.14
C LYS A 375 33.73 -11.79 -1.02
N ALA A 376 33.18 -12.44 -2.06
CA ALA A 376 31.79 -12.90 -2.07
C ALA A 376 31.45 -13.95 -0.99
N LYS A 377 32.43 -14.61 -0.37
CA LYS A 377 32.20 -15.52 0.77
C LYS A 377 31.88 -14.76 2.06
N PHE A 378 32.36 -13.52 2.19
CA PHE A 378 32.17 -12.67 3.36
C PHE A 378 31.03 -11.67 3.16
N GLU A 379 30.76 -11.27 1.91
CA GLU A 379 29.68 -10.35 1.59
C GLU A 379 28.28 -10.99 1.79
N PRO A 380 27.28 -10.20 2.23
CA PRO A 380 25.91 -10.66 2.36
C PRO A 380 25.31 -11.00 0.99
N LYS A 381 24.57 -12.11 0.94
CA LYS A 381 23.89 -12.56 -0.27
C LYS A 381 22.55 -11.86 -0.41
N ARG A 382 22.09 -11.69 -1.65
CA ARG A 382 20.75 -11.17 -1.93
C ARG A 382 19.72 -12.29 -1.80
N LEU A 383 19.04 -12.36 -0.65
CA LEU A 383 17.98 -13.34 -0.40
C LEU A 383 16.62 -12.95 -1.02
N GLY A 384 16.40 -11.66 -1.28
CA GLY A 384 15.11 -11.15 -1.76
C GLY A 384 15.24 -10.09 -2.84
N ARG A 385 14.15 -9.34 -3.07
CA ARG A 385 14.12 -8.27 -4.08
C ARG A 385 15.14 -7.17 -3.77
N HIS A 386 15.33 -6.82 -2.51
CA HIS A 386 16.20 -5.72 -2.09
C HIS A 386 17.63 -6.21 -1.85
N LYS A 387 18.62 -5.35 -2.10
CA LYS A 387 20.00 -5.59 -1.68
C LYS A 387 20.14 -5.21 -0.20
N PHE A 388 21.09 -5.81 0.51
CA PHE A 388 21.48 -5.33 1.83
C PHE A 388 22.18 -3.98 1.68
N GLU A 389 21.74 -3.03 2.48
CA GLU A 389 22.31 -1.70 2.64
C GLU A 389 22.90 -1.67 4.04
N GLU A 390 24.19 -1.34 4.15
CA GLU A 390 24.84 -1.22 5.46
C GLU A 390 24.21 -0.04 6.22
N PRO A 391 23.93 -0.19 7.53
CA PRO A 391 23.45 0.93 8.32
C PRO A 391 24.54 2.01 8.42
N ASP A 392 24.11 3.25 8.61
CA ASP A 392 25.01 4.37 8.87
C ASP A 392 25.63 4.20 10.27
N LEU A 393 26.84 4.72 10.44
CA LEU A 393 27.55 4.66 11.72
C LEU A 393 26.98 5.72 12.65
N ASP A 394 26.69 5.33 13.88
CA ASP A 394 26.31 6.27 14.92
C ASP A 394 27.60 6.97 15.43
N ILE A 395 27.65 8.29 15.33
CA ILE A 395 28.82 9.10 15.70
C ILE A 395 28.42 10.29 16.56
N ASN A 396 29.18 10.53 17.63
CA ASN A 396 29.08 11.78 18.38
C ASN A 396 29.91 12.86 17.67
N LEU A 397 29.30 14.02 17.44
CA LEU A 397 30.03 15.21 16.98
C LEU A 397 31.02 15.67 18.06
N PRO A 398 32.11 16.37 17.71
CA PRO A 398 33.12 16.79 18.69
C PRO A 398 32.54 17.64 19.84
N GLU A 399 31.50 18.43 19.57
CA GLU A 399 30.78 19.22 20.57
C GLU A 399 29.94 18.38 21.55
N GLU A 400 29.59 17.15 21.15
CA GLU A 400 28.73 16.24 21.90
C GLU A 400 29.53 15.22 22.73
N ILE A 401 30.86 15.19 22.59
CA ILE A 401 31.74 14.33 23.40
C ILE A 401 31.83 14.91 24.80
N ALA A 402 31.05 14.32 25.71
CA ALA A 402 30.93 14.83 27.08
C ALA A 402 32.06 14.39 28.03
N GLY A 403 32.90 13.41 27.66
CA GLY A 403 33.97 12.84 28.50
C GLY A 403 33.50 12.03 29.72
N ASN A 404 32.27 12.26 30.20
CA ASN A 404 31.67 11.65 31.39
C ASN A 404 30.42 10.84 31.06
N LEU A 405 30.31 9.62 31.64
CA LEU A 405 29.21 8.69 31.36
C LEU A 405 27.81 9.23 31.72
N ARG A 406 27.70 10.17 32.66
CA ARG A 406 26.42 10.78 33.06
C ARG A 406 25.78 11.62 31.96
N ASN A 407 26.60 12.21 31.09
CA ASN A 407 26.16 13.15 30.05
C ASN A 407 26.20 12.51 28.65
N VAL A 408 26.56 11.22 28.56
CA VAL A 408 26.59 10.49 27.28
C VAL A 408 25.18 10.38 26.74
N LYS A 409 24.99 10.89 25.51
CA LYS A 409 23.76 10.67 24.77
C LYS A 409 23.74 9.22 24.30
N THR A 410 22.72 8.48 24.70
CA THR A 410 22.51 7.13 24.17
C THR A 410 21.96 7.24 22.76
N GLU A 411 22.68 6.66 21.81
CA GLU A 411 22.27 6.66 20.41
C GLU A 411 21.42 5.42 20.07
N SER A 412 21.58 4.87 18.88
CA SER A 412 20.63 3.99 18.20
C SER A 412 20.07 2.82 19.01
N SER A 413 18.95 2.29 18.53
CA SER A 413 18.35 1.09 19.10
C SER A 413 19.20 -0.14 18.77
N LEU A 414 19.64 -0.86 19.81
CA LEU A 414 20.29 -2.18 19.68
C LEU A 414 19.48 -3.17 18.82
N LEU A 415 18.15 -3.02 18.76
CA LEU A 415 17.30 -3.86 17.91
C LEU A 415 17.60 -3.65 16.42
N LYS A 416 17.94 -2.41 16.01
CA LYS A 416 18.30 -2.07 14.63
C LYS A 416 19.63 -2.72 14.25
N ASP A 417 20.63 -2.64 15.12
CA ASP A 417 21.93 -3.31 14.92
C ASP A 417 21.78 -4.84 14.81
N ARG A 418 21.04 -5.46 15.74
CA ARG A 418 20.76 -6.91 15.67
C ARG A 418 20.01 -7.30 14.40
N PHE A 419 19.05 -6.48 13.97
CA PHE A 419 18.31 -6.71 12.73
C PHE A 419 19.23 -6.67 11.50
N HIS A 420 20.13 -5.69 11.40
CA HIS A 420 21.11 -5.62 10.31
C HIS A 420 22.15 -6.73 10.40
N THR A 421 22.58 -7.12 11.59
CA THR A 421 23.47 -8.27 11.81
C THR A 421 22.84 -9.58 11.29
N LEU A 422 21.55 -9.79 11.55
CA LEU A 422 20.82 -10.96 11.04
C LEU A 422 20.67 -10.94 9.51
N GLN A 423 20.51 -9.75 8.92
CA GLN A 423 20.50 -9.59 7.46
C GLN A 423 21.87 -9.84 6.85
N ARG A 424 22.94 -9.30 7.43
CA ARG A 424 24.33 -9.49 6.98
C ARG A 424 24.75 -10.96 7.00
N ASN A 425 24.28 -11.69 8.03
CA ASN A 425 24.50 -13.12 8.18
C ASN A 425 23.52 -14.00 7.36
N ASN A 426 22.74 -13.40 6.44
CA ASN A 426 21.77 -14.11 5.60
C ASN A 426 20.73 -14.94 6.38
N MET A 427 20.45 -14.58 7.64
CA MET A 427 19.39 -15.22 8.43
C MET A 427 18.03 -14.60 8.12
N LEU A 428 18.01 -13.29 7.84
CA LEU A 428 16.82 -12.56 7.44
C LEU A 428 16.98 -11.95 6.05
N PRO A 429 15.93 -11.97 5.21
CA PRO A 429 15.94 -11.21 3.97
C PRO A 429 15.77 -9.71 4.24
N THR A 430 16.31 -8.89 3.34
CA THR A 430 16.09 -7.45 3.35
C THR A 430 14.69 -7.14 2.84
N THR A 431 13.90 -6.47 3.66
CA THR A 431 12.51 -6.15 3.36
C THR A 431 12.25 -4.67 3.66
N LYS A 432 11.40 -4.05 2.85
CA LYS A 432 10.89 -2.71 3.12
C LYS A 432 9.44 -2.83 3.59
N LEU A 433 9.01 -1.95 4.49
CA LEU A 433 7.63 -1.93 4.94
C LEU A 433 6.73 -1.57 3.76
N VAL A 434 5.90 -2.52 3.31
CA VAL A 434 4.96 -2.29 2.21
C VAL A 434 3.57 -2.02 2.79
N SER A 435 3.11 -0.78 2.69
CA SER A 435 1.70 -0.46 2.96
C SER A 435 0.83 -1.00 1.82
N ARG A 436 0.02 -2.02 2.08
CA ARG A 436 -0.98 -2.48 1.12
C ARG A 436 -2.18 -1.55 1.16
N LYS A 437 -2.50 -0.89 0.03
CA LYS A 437 -3.74 -0.14 -0.12
C LYS A 437 -4.90 -1.13 0.00
N LYS A 438 -5.64 -1.09 1.12
CA LYS A 438 -6.87 -1.87 1.28
C LYS A 438 -7.94 -1.23 0.40
N ALA A 439 -8.67 -2.05 -0.35
CA ALA A 439 -9.84 -1.57 -1.07
C ALA A 439 -10.79 -0.86 -0.08
N LYS A 440 -11.38 0.26 -0.50
CA LYS A 440 -12.38 0.97 0.29
C LYS A 440 -13.67 0.12 0.34
N VAL A 441 -13.74 -0.81 1.29
CA VAL A 441 -14.92 -1.64 1.50
C VAL A 441 -16.02 -0.76 2.08
N LYS A 442 -17.13 -0.62 1.34
CA LYS A 442 -18.34 0.02 1.87
C LYS A 442 -18.83 -0.80 3.06
N ARG A 443 -18.79 -0.21 4.25
CA ARG A 443 -19.30 -0.83 5.47
C ARG A 443 -20.73 -0.33 5.68
N PHE A 444 -21.66 -1.28 5.76
CA PHE A 444 -23.04 -1.01 6.13
C PHE A 444 -23.23 -1.53 7.55
N GLU A 445 -23.94 -0.76 8.38
CA GLU A 445 -24.42 -1.26 9.65
C GLU A 445 -25.40 -2.41 9.39
N ARG A 446 -25.15 -3.57 10.00
CA ARG A 446 -26.09 -4.69 9.94
C ARG A 446 -27.39 -4.26 10.60
N ASN A 447 -28.53 -4.60 9.97
CA ASN A 447 -29.85 -4.19 10.45
C ASN A 447 -30.13 -4.56 11.92
N THR A 448 -29.50 -5.60 12.45
CA THR A 448 -29.62 -6.04 13.85
C THR A 448 -28.87 -5.16 14.87
N HIS A 449 -27.90 -4.34 14.43
CA HIS A 449 -27.10 -3.44 15.27
C HIS A 449 -27.47 -1.97 15.05
N LYS A 450 -28.46 -1.72 14.17
CA LYS A 450 -29.04 -0.41 13.88
C LYS A 450 -29.95 0.07 15.03
N GLU A 451 -30.48 -0.89 15.78
CA GLU A 451 -31.17 -0.72 17.05
C GLU A 451 -30.23 -1.18 18.19
N PRO A 452 -30.15 -0.47 19.33
CA PRO A 452 -29.40 -0.95 20.49
C PRO A 452 -30.12 -2.18 21.06
N GLY A 453 -29.80 -3.36 20.53
CA GLY A 453 -30.30 -4.62 21.07
C GLY A 453 -29.86 -4.73 22.53
N VAL A 454 -30.83 -4.87 23.44
CA VAL A 454 -30.57 -5.03 24.87
C VAL A 454 -29.81 -6.34 25.06
N SER A 455 -28.61 -6.29 25.65
CA SER A 455 -27.80 -7.51 25.82
C SER A 455 -28.52 -8.51 26.72
N TYR A 456 -28.23 -9.81 26.57
CA TYR A 456 -28.81 -10.82 27.47
C TYR A 456 -28.53 -10.51 28.95
N GLN A 457 -27.35 -9.94 29.25
CA GLN A 457 -26.99 -9.50 30.60
C GLN A 457 -27.91 -8.35 31.07
N ASP A 458 -28.09 -7.32 30.24
CA ASP A 458 -28.98 -6.19 30.56
C ASP A 458 -30.45 -6.64 30.77
N LEU A 459 -30.94 -7.57 29.94
CA LEU A 459 -32.30 -8.14 30.07
C LEU A 459 -32.44 -9.00 31.33
N LYS A 460 -31.40 -9.77 31.67
CA LYS A 460 -31.34 -10.61 32.89
C LYS A 460 -31.36 -9.73 34.15
N ASP A 461 -30.62 -8.62 34.14
CA ASP A 461 -30.54 -7.69 35.25
C ASP A 461 -31.84 -6.90 35.43
N ARG A 462 -32.46 -6.44 34.34
CA ARG A 462 -33.80 -5.83 34.37
C ARG A 462 -34.85 -6.78 34.95
N ARG A 463 -34.83 -8.06 34.54
CA ARG A 463 -35.74 -9.07 35.10
C ARG A 463 -35.51 -9.30 36.59
N ARG A 464 -34.25 -9.37 37.04
CA ARG A 464 -33.90 -9.51 38.46
C ARG A 464 -34.36 -8.30 39.27
N ALA A 465 -34.11 -7.08 38.78
CA ALA A 465 -34.55 -5.85 39.43
C ALA A 465 -36.08 -5.79 39.57
N ALA A 466 -36.82 -6.15 38.51
CA ALA A 466 -38.28 -6.20 38.56
C ALA A 466 -38.81 -7.26 39.55
N ALA A 467 -38.18 -8.44 39.60
CA ALA A 467 -38.55 -9.49 40.55
C ALA A 467 -38.28 -9.07 42.00
N ASN A 468 -37.16 -8.38 42.25
CA ASN A 468 -36.83 -7.85 43.58
C ASN A 468 -37.80 -6.73 44.01
N ALA A 469 -38.15 -5.82 43.10
CA ALA A 469 -39.14 -4.77 43.36
C ALA A 469 -40.54 -5.35 43.65
N ALA A 470 -40.95 -6.41 42.94
CA ALA A 470 -42.22 -7.08 43.19
C ALA A 470 -42.26 -7.79 44.56
N LYS A 471 -41.14 -8.40 44.99
CA LYS A 471 -41.01 -8.97 46.34
C LYS A 471 -41.09 -7.89 47.41
N ALA A 472 -40.32 -6.81 47.28
CA ALA A 472 -40.36 -5.69 48.22
C ALA A 472 -41.75 -5.05 48.33
N ALA A 473 -42.51 -4.95 47.23
CA ALA A 473 -43.88 -4.45 47.25
C ALA A 473 -44.90 -5.42 47.87
N ALA A 474 -44.63 -6.73 47.86
CA ALA A 474 -45.45 -7.73 48.54
C ALA A 474 -45.18 -7.70 50.06
N ASP A 475 -43.94 -7.47 50.47
CA ASP A 475 -43.54 -7.39 51.88
C ASP A 475 -44.05 -6.11 52.58
N ILE A 476 -44.40 -5.05 51.84
CA ILE A 476 -44.98 -3.80 52.36
C ILE A 476 -46.52 -3.91 52.56
N LYS A 477 -47.16 -4.97 52.02
CA LYS A 477 -48.61 -5.17 52.07
C LYS A 477 -49.07 -6.14 53.19
N ILE A 478 -48.15 -6.51 54.08
CA ILE A 478 -48.39 -7.25 55.32
C ILE A 478 -48.03 -6.30 56.45
#